data_AF-A0A1J4K7W9-F1
#
_entry.id   AF-A0A1J4K7W9-F1
#
_cell.length_a   1.000
_cell.length_b   1.000
_cell.length_c   1.000
_cell.angle_alpha   90.00
_cell.angle_beta   90.00
_cell.angle_gamma   90.00
#
_symmetry.space_group_name_H-M   'P 1'
#
loop_
_entity.id
_entity.type
_entity.pdbx_description
1 polymer ?
#
loop_
_entity_poly.entity_id
_entity_poly.type
_entity_poly.pdbx_seq_one_letter_code
_entity_poly.pdbx_strand_id
1 'polypeptide(L)'
;MNDHVEFLNLSPLHLNSLSVRMKEMTQLKEHINATSKTFQAYSEVGAQLCSCMSKLSASFQDYQEFQSDPALKAISDLLNKFQSSLKIHYEQIQDHIITPLKEYVKNDITSVEEKGKEATKAIDAYFKTVENYTMISKKKPQNELDEADVRLKKCHKKACFSDYLFMRSLDLVERRKLIEVLAHVCIF
;
A
#
# COMPACT_ATOMS: atom_id res chain seq x y z
N MET A 1 -13.74 -2.84 -29.71
CA MET A 1 -13.12 -1.67 -30.37
C MET A 1 -13.62 -0.34 -29.78
N ASN A 2 -14.84 -0.28 -29.22
CA ASN A 2 -15.37 0.93 -28.59
C ASN A 2 -14.74 1.26 -27.22
N ASP A 3 -14.39 0.26 -26.41
CA ASP A 3 -13.83 0.51 -25.07
C ASP A 3 -12.52 1.31 -25.13
N HIS A 4 -11.67 1.07 -26.15
CA HIS A 4 -10.38 1.75 -26.28
C HIS A 4 -10.46 3.26 -26.58
N VAL A 5 -11.60 3.75 -27.10
CA VAL A 5 -11.78 5.16 -27.47
C VAL A 5 -12.18 6.01 -26.28
N GLU A 6 -12.86 5.43 -25.28
CA GLU A 6 -13.25 6.16 -24.06
C GLU A 6 -12.03 6.59 -23.23
N PHE A 7 -10.94 5.81 -23.27
CA PHE A 7 -9.67 6.12 -22.58
C PHE A 7 -8.95 7.35 -23.11
N LEU A 8 -9.20 7.74 -24.36
CA LEU A 8 -8.53 8.90 -24.97
C LEU A 8 -9.28 10.22 -24.73
N ASN A 9 -10.52 10.15 -24.25
CA ASN A 9 -11.42 11.30 -24.21
C ASN A 9 -11.71 11.85 -22.82
N LEU A 10 -11.03 11.36 -21.77
CA LEU A 10 -11.27 11.79 -20.38
C LEU A 10 -12.77 11.80 -20.04
N SER A 11 -13.49 10.76 -20.47
CA SER A 11 -14.95 10.74 -20.39
C SER A 11 -15.40 10.78 -18.92
N PRO A 12 -16.54 11.41 -18.59
CA PRO A 12 -17.04 11.45 -17.22
C PRO A 12 -17.23 10.05 -16.61
N LEU A 13 -17.63 9.06 -17.44
CA LEU A 13 -17.79 7.68 -17.00
C LEU A 13 -16.45 7.04 -16.61
N HIS A 14 -15.41 7.25 -17.42
CA HIS A 14 -14.06 6.78 -17.13
C HIS A 14 -13.49 7.44 -15.87
N LEU A 15 -13.57 8.77 -15.76
CA LEU A 15 -13.08 9.50 -14.59
C LEU A 15 -13.81 9.06 -13.31
N ASN A 16 -15.13 8.84 -13.40
CA ASN A 16 -15.91 8.31 -12.28
C ASN A 16 -15.47 6.88 -11.91
N SER A 17 -15.24 6.01 -12.90
CA SER A 17 -14.72 4.65 -12.66
C SER A 17 -13.39 4.67 -11.92
N LEU A 18 -12.44 5.50 -12.36
CA LEU A 18 -11.15 5.66 -11.69
C LEU A 18 -11.30 6.22 -10.27
N SER A 19 -12.22 7.16 -10.05
CA SER A 19 -12.50 7.69 -8.71
C SER A 19 -13.06 6.62 -7.76
N VAL A 20 -13.94 5.74 -8.25
CA VAL A 20 -14.47 4.63 -7.46
C VAL A 20 -13.36 3.65 -7.10
N ARG A 21 -12.57 3.23 -8.09
CA ARG A 21 -11.42 2.33 -7.88
C ARG A 21 -10.41 2.90 -6.90
N MET A 22 -10.16 4.21 -6.96
CA MET A 22 -9.29 4.89 -5.99
C MET A 22 -9.84 4.83 -4.56
N LYS A 23 -11.16 4.96 -4.40
CA LYS A 23 -11.81 4.85 -3.09
C LYS A 23 -11.68 3.44 -2.51
N GLU A 24 -11.87 2.42 -3.35
CA GLU A 24 -11.64 1.02 -2.97
C GLU A 24 -10.17 0.77 -2.58
N MET A 25 -9.23 1.40 -3.29
CA MET A 25 -7.81 1.31 -2.97
C MET A 25 -7.47 1.93 -1.61
N THR A 26 -8.08 3.07 -1.28
CA THR A 26 -7.95 3.70 0.04
C THR A 26 -8.49 2.79 1.14
N GLN A 27 -9.65 2.15 0.93
CA GLN A 27 -10.19 1.17 1.89
C GLN A 27 -9.26 -0.02 2.07
N LEU A 28 -8.69 -0.55 0.97
CA LEU A 28 -7.71 -1.64 1.03
C LEU A 28 -6.49 -1.23 1.88
N LYS A 29 -5.97 -0.01 1.70
CA LYS A 29 -4.86 0.54 2.50
C LYS A 29 -5.19 0.58 3.99
N GLU A 30 -6.38 1.05 4.35
CA GLU A 30 -6.85 1.08 5.74
C GLU A 30 -6.89 -0.31 6.35
N HIS A 31 -7.44 -1.28 5.62
CA HIS A 31 -7.49 -2.67 6.06
C HIS A 31 -6.09 -3.28 6.23
N ILE A 32 -5.18 -3.09 5.27
CA ILE A 32 -3.81 -3.61 5.37
C ILE A 32 -3.08 -3.01 6.57
N ASN A 33 -3.21 -1.70 6.80
CA ASN A 33 -2.60 -1.03 7.94
C ASN A 33 -3.16 -1.54 9.26
N ALA A 34 -4.49 -1.74 9.35
CA ALA A 34 -5.13 -2.31 10.52
C ALA A 34 -4.62 -3.74 10.80
N THR A 35 -4.55 -4.59 9.77
CA THR A 35 -4.02 -5.95 9.86
C THR A 35 -2.55 -5.96 10.31
N SER A 36 -1.70 -5.15 9.68
CA SER A 36 -0.28 -5.02 10.05
C SER A 36 -0.12 -4.58 11.51
N LYS A 37 -0.94 -3.64 11.98
CA LYS A 37 -0.94 -3.18 13.37
C LYS A 37 -1.36 -4.29 14.34
N THR A 38 -2.35 -5.10 13.98
CA THR A 38 -2.77 -6.25 14.81
C THR A 38 -1.67 -7.30 14.90
N PHE A 39 -0.99 -7.63 13.79
CA PHE A 39 0.16 -8.55 13.83
C PHE A 39 1.34 -8.00 14.63
N GLN A 40 1.57 -6.68 14.56
CA GLN A 40 2.58 -6.01 15.37
C GLN A 40 2.28 -6.18 16.87
N ALA A 41 1.06 -5.87 17.30
CA ALA A 41 0.64 -6.03 18.70
C ALA A 41 0.72 -7.51 19.16
N TYR A 42 0.32 -8.44 18.29
CA TYR A 42 0.46 -9.87 18.55
C TYR A 42 1.93 -10.29 18.78
N SER A 43 2.83 -9.81 17.93
CA SER A 43 4.27 -10.12 18.02
C SER A 43 4.91 -9.48 19.25
N GLU A 44 4.49 -8.28 19.63
CA GLU A 44 4.95 -7.58 20.85
C GLU A 44 4.56 -8.33 22.13
N VAL A 45 3.29 -8.75 22.24
CA VAL A 45 2.83 -9.59 23.36
C VAL A 45 3.59 -10.92 23.38
N GLY A 46 3.83 -11.49 22.21
CA GLY A 46 4.66 -12.68 22.03
C GLY A 46 6.09 -12.55 22.54
N ALA A 47 6.75 -11.44 22.20
CA ALA A 47 8.09 -11.12 22.67
C ALA A 47 8.14 -10.95 24.19
N GLN A 48 7.10 -10.33 24.79
CA GLN A 48 6.99 -10.22 26.25
C GLN A 48 6.85 -11.59 26.90
N LEU A 49 6.02 -12.49 26.34
CA LEU A 49 5.89 -13.86 26.83
C LEU A 49 7.23 -14.61 26.78
N CYS A 50 7.96 -14.49 25.66
CA CYS A 50 9.30 -15.06 25.51
C CYS A 50 10.27 -14.53 26.58
N SER A 51 10.24 -13.21 26.84
CA SER A 51 11.06 -12.60 27.90
C SER A 51 10.72 -13.15 29.28
N CYS A 52 9.43 -13.31 29.61
CA CYS A 52 8.98 -13.91 30.86
C CYS A 52 9.44 -15.37 31.02
N MET A 53 9.32 -16.19 29.96
CA MET A 53 9.80 -17.57 29.98
C MET A 53 11.31 -17.65 30.23
N SER A 54 12.09 -16.79 29.58
CA SER A 54 13.55 -16.72 29.77
C SER A 54 13.92 -16.33 31.20
N LYS A 55 13.24 -15.32 31.78
CA LYS A 55 13.45 -14.91 33.18
C LYS A 55 13.07 -16.00 34.17
N LEU A 56 11.97 -16.70 33.94
CA LEU A 56 11.53 -17.80 34.80
C LEU A 56 12.53 -18.96 34.75
N SER A 57 12.98 -19.32 33.54
CA SER A 57 14.01 -20.34 33.33
C SER A 57 15.32 -20.00 34.04
N ALA A 58 15.79 -18.75 33.92
CA ALA A 58 16.97 -18.25 34.62
C ALA A 58 16.79 -18.30 36.15
N SER A 59 15.62 -17.91 36.67
CA SER A 59 15.34 -17.92 38.11
C SER A 59 15.50 -19.32 38.75
N PHE A 60 15.20 -20.40 38.01
CA PHE A 60 15.44 -21.76 38.48
C PHE A 60 16.90 -22.20 38.37
N GLN A 61 17.69 -21.59 37.47
CA GLN A 61 19.10 -21.91 37.27
C GLN A 61 20.04 -21.06 38.13
N ASP A 62 19.63 -19.85 38.54
CA ASP A 62 20.49 -18.92 39.27
C ASP A 62 20.66 -19.28 40.76
N TYR A 63 19.78 -20.13 41.31
CA TYR A 63 19.88 -20.61 42.69
C TYR A 63 20.60 -21.95 42.76
N GLN A 64 21.71 -22.00 43.49
CA GLN A 64 22.66 -23.12 43.44
C GLN A 64 22.04 -24.43 43.91
N GLU A 65 21.18 -24.44 44.95
CA GLU A 65 20.50 -25.66 45.39
C GLU A 65 19.50 -26.21 44.35
N PHE A 66 18.91 -25.34 43.51
CA PHE A 66 17.95 -25.74 42.47
C PHE A 66 18.62 -26.33 41.24
N GLN A 67 19.88 -26.01 40.98
CA GLN A 67 20.63 -26.58 39.84
C GLN A 67 20.78 -28.10 39.93
N SER A 68 20.80 -28.64 41.14
CA SER A 68 20.87 -30.08 41.43
C SER A 68 19.52 -30.80 41.35
N ASP A 69 18.41 -30.06 41.26
CA ASP A 69 17.06 -30.65 41.17
C ASP A 69 16.72 -31.02 39.71
N PRO A 70 16.52 -32.31 39.39
CA PRO A 70 16.23 -32.74 38.02
C PRO A 70 14.90 -32.22 37.46
N ALA A 71 13.89 -32.01 38.32
CA ALA A 71 12.58 -31.52 37.89
C ALA A 71 12.63 -30.03 37.53
N LEU A 72 13.31 -29.21 38.34
CA LEU A 72 13.50 -27.79 38.04
C LEU A 72 14.33 -27.60 36.75
N LYS A 73 15.37 -28.41 36.57
CA LYS A 73 16.15 -28.41 35.32
C LYS A 73 15.29 -28.75 34.10
N ALA A 74 14.44 -29.77 34.20
CA ALA A 74 13.52 -30.15 33.12
C ALA A 74 12.51 -29.02 32.79
N ILE A 75 12.03 -28.29 33.79
CA ILE A 75 11.14 -27.13 33.60
C ILE A 75 11.87 -26.00 32.89
N SER A 76 13.10 -25.64 33.31
CA SER A 76 13.91 -24.63 32.62
C SER A 76 14.18 -24.98 31.16
N ASP A 77 14.56 -26.23 30.89
CA ASP A 77 14.80 -26.71 29.54
C ASP A 77 13.54 -26.63 28.67
N LEU A 78 12.38 -26.95 29.23
CA LEU A 78 11.09 -26.84 28.54
C LEU A 78 10.71 -25.38 28.25
N LEU A 79 10.88 -24.49 29.21
CA LEU A 79 10.65 -23.04 29.04
C LEU A 79 11.55 -22.46 27.96
N ASN A 80 12.83 -22.83 27.94
CA ASN A 80 13.79 -22.38 26.92
C ASN A 80 13.40 -22.88 25.51
N LYS A 81 12.94 -24.14 25.39
CA LYS A 81 12.44 -24.69 24.12
C LYS A 81 11.21 -23.95 23.62
N PHE A 82 10.21 -23.73 24.47
CA PHE A 82 9.02 -22.96 24.09
C PHE A 82 9.35 -21.54 23.70
N GLN A 83 10.17 -20.85 24.52
CA GLN A 83 10.61 -19.49 24.25
C GLN A 83 11.34 -19.39 22.89
N SER A 84 12.25 -20.32 22.59
CA SER A 84 12.99 -20.33 21.34
C SER A 84 12.08 -20.55 20.13
N SER A 85 11.16 -21.53 20.22
CA SER A 85 10.20 -21.84 19.16
C SER A 85 9.25 -20.68 18.88
N LEU A 86 8.68 -20.09 19.94
CA LEU A 86 7.79 -18.93 19.82
C LEU A 86 8.52 -17.70 19.28
N LYS A 87 9.77 -17.48 19.69
CA LYS A 87 10.58 -16.36 19.18
C LYS A 87 10.75 -16.46 17.66
N ILE A 88 11.07 -17.65 17.13
CA ILE A 88 11.18 -17.89 15.68
C ILE A 88 9.86 -17.58 14.98
N HIS A 89 8.73 -18.02 15.53
CA HIS A 89 7.40 -17.73 14.98
C HIS A 89 7.11 -16.22 14.90
N TYR A 90 7.44 -15.46 15.94
CA TYR A 90 7.25 -14.01 15.93
C TYR A 90 8.21 -13.28 14.98
N GLU A 91 9.44 -13.77 14.82
CA GLU A 91 10.38 -13.29 13.80
C GLU A 91 9.83 -13.55 12.38
N GLN A 92 9.28 -14.75 12.14
CA GLN A 92 8.64 -15.08 10.85
C GLN A 92 7.44 -14.18 10.54
N ILE A 93 6.61 -13.86 11.53
CA ILE A 93 5.50 -12.90 11.34
C ILE A 93 6.03 -11.51 11.00
N GLN A 94 7.11 -11.07 11.64
CA GLN A 94 7.73 -9.80 11.33
C GLN A 94 8.25 -9.76 9.89
N ASP A 95 8.97 -10.80 9.46
CA ASP A 95 9.65 -10.83 8.18
C ASP A 95 8.73 -11.13 7.00
N HIS A 96 7.72 -11.97 7.20
CA HIS A 96 6.88 -12.49 6.12
C HIS A 96 5.45 -11.96 6.12
N ILE A 97 5.01 -11.27 7.17
CA ILE A 97 3.67 -10.68 7.19
C ILE A 97 3.76 -9.17 7.37
N ILE A 98 4.36 -8.71 8.47
CA ILE A 98 4.35 -7.28 8.81
C ILE A 98 5.15 -6.46 7.79
N THR A 99 6.38 -6.89 7.47
CA THR A 99 7.28 -6.16 6.56
C THR A 99 6.72 -6.10 5.14
N PRO A 100 6.30 -7.21 4.50
CA PRO A 100 5.76 -7.16 3.14
C PRO A 100 4.49 -6.34 3.02
N LEU A 101 3.58 -6.40 4.02
CA LEU A 101 2.38 -5.56 4.04
C LEU A 101 2.72 -4.06 4.11
N LYS A 102 3.72 -3.68 4.94
CA LYS A 102 4.18 -2.28 5.02
C LYS A 102 4.83 -1.83 3.72
N GLU A 103 5.64 -2.68 3.10
CA GLU A 103 6.30 -2.39 1.82
C GLU A 103 5.29 -2.24 0.68
N TYR A 104 4.28 -3.11 0.61
CA TYR A 104 3.21 -3.01 -0.39
C TYR A 104 2.44 -1.69 -0.26
N VAL A 105 2.08 -1.27 0.96
CA VAL A 105 1.42 0.03 1.17
C VAL A 105 2.33 1.17 0.72
N LYS A 106 3.60 1.15 1.12
CA LYS A 106 4.56 2.23 0.86
C LYS A 106 4.94 2.35 -0.62
N ASN A 107 5.16 1.24 -1.30
CA ASN A 107 5.71 1.22 -2.66
C ASN A 107 4.61 1.22 -3.71
N ASP A 108 3.58 0.39 -3.53
CA ASP A 108 2.54 0.20 -4.53
C ASP A 108 1.39 1.19 -4.34
N ILE A 109 0.75 1.19 -3.17
CA ILE A 109 -0.45 2.03 -2.95
C ILE A 109 -0.09 3.52 -2.97
N THR A 110 0.98 3.94 -2.29
CA THR A 110 1.38 5.35 -2.31
C THR A 110 1.79 5.83 -3.72
N SER A 111 2.39 4.97 -4.55
CA SER A 111 2.67 5.34 -5.94
C SER A 111 1.39 5.57 -6.76
N VAL A 112 0.34 4.81 -6.50
CA VAL A 112 -0.98 5.03 -7.12
C VAL A 112 -1.59 6.36 -6.65
N GLU A 113 -1.52 6.66 -5.35
CA GLU A 113 -2.01 7.93 -4.78
C GLU A 113 -1.33 9.14 -5.42
N GLU A 114 -0.01 9.07 -5.63
CA GLU A 114 0.77 10.13 -6.28
C GLU A 114 0.36 10.32 -7.75
N LYS A 115 0.28 9.24 -8.52
CA LYS A 115 -0.18 9.28 -9.93
C LYS A 115 -1.62 9.78 -10.04
N GLY A 116 -2.49 9.41 -9.11
CA GLY A 116 -3.85 9.92 -9.04
C GLY A 116 -3.89 11.44 -8.84
N LYS A 117 -3.11 11.97 -7.89
CA LYS A 117 -2.98 13.42 -7.67
C LYS A 117 -2.44 14.15 -8.90
N GLU A 118 -1.44 13.58 -9.56
CA GLU A 118 -0.88 14.14 -10.80
C GLU A 118 -1.91 14.15 -11.93
N ALA A 119 -2.67 13.08 -12.11
CA ALA A 119 -3.74 12.97 -13.09
C ALA A 119 -4.85 14.00 -12.83
N THR A 120 -5.37 14.08 -11.59
CA THR A 120 -6.38 15.08 -11.22
C THR A 120 -5.90 16.49 -11.54
N LYS A 121 -4.67 16.85 -11.14
CA LYS A 121 -4.10 18.17 -11.42
C LYS A 121 -3.99 18.47 -12.91
N ALA A 122 -3.61 17.49 -13.72
CA ALA A 122 -3.47 17.66 -15.16
C ALA A 122 -4.83 17.77 -15.86
N ILE A 123 -5.82 17.00 -15.42
CA ILE A 123 -7.20 17.02 -15.92
C ILE A 123 -7.87 18.36 -15.58
N ASP A 124 -7.77 18.83 -14.35
CA ASP A 124 -8.31 20.14 -13.94
C ASP A 124 -7.69 21.28 -14.74
N ALA A 125 -6.37 21.22 -14.96
CA ALA A 125 -5.67 22.20 -15.80
C ALA A 125 -6.15 22.16 -17.26
N TYR A 126 -6.45 20.97 -17.78
CA TYR A 126 -7.01 20.81 -19.12
C TYR A 126 -8.42 21.40 -19.20
N PHE A 127 -9.34 21.04 -18.29
CA PHE A 127 -10.70 21.59 -18.31
C PHE A 127 -10.73 23.11 -18.14
N LYS A 128 -9.88 23.67 -17.26
CA LYS A 128 -9.69 25.12 -17.17
C LYS A 128 -9.19 25.73 -18.48
N THR A 129 -8.31 25.03 -19.21
CA THR A 129 -7.82 25.48 -20.52
C THR A 129 -8.92 25.43 -21.58
N VAL A 130 -9.78 24.40 -21.56
CA VAL A 130 -10.96 24.27 -22.43
C VAL A 130 -11.92 25.44 -22.19
N GLU A 131 -12.28 25.72 -20.94
CA GLU A 131 -13.15 26.85 -20.58
C GLU A 131 -12.59 28.17 -21.12
N ASN A 132 -11.32 28.46 -20.83
CA ASN A 132 -10.65 29.66 -21.33
C ASN A 132 -10.65 29.74 -22.86
N TYR A 133 -10.38 28.62 -23.56
CA TYR A 133 -10.37 28.56 -25.02
C TYR A 133 -11.75 28.87 -25.60
N THR A 134 -12.82 28.34 -25.02
CA THR A 134 -14.20 28.59 -25.47
C THR A 134 -14.65 30.04 -25.28
N MET A 135 -14.06 30.77 -24.33
CA MET A 135 -14.34 32.19 -24.08
C MET A 135 -13.54 33.14 -24.99
N ILE A 136 -12.62 32.62 -25.82
CA ILE A 136 -11.82 33.47 -26.70
C ILE A 136 -12.71 34.07 -27.80
N SER A 137 -12.67 35.41 -27.91
CA SER A 137 -13.31 36.12 -29.02
C SER A 137 -12.62 35.77 -30.34
N LYS A 138 -13.43 35.40 -31.35
CA LYS A 138 -12.95 35.19 -32.73
C LYS A 138 -12.39 36.44 -33.40
N LYS A 139 -12.55 37.62 -32.78
CA LYS A 139 -11.98 38.89 -33.25
C LYS A 139 -10.51 39.08 -32.81
N LYS A 140 -9.97 38.16 -32.00
CA LYS A 140 -8.58 38.22 -31.57
C LYS A 140 -7.61 38.00 -32.74
N PRO A 141 -6.38 38.52 -32.64
CA PRO A 141 -5.31 38.24 -33.59
C PRO A 141 -5.09 36.74 -33.79
N GLN A 142 -4.79 36.32 -35.03
CA GLN A 142 -4.64 34.90 -35.39
C GLN A 142 -3.53 34.21 -34.58
N ASN A 143 -2.43 34.91 -34.31
CA ASN A 143 -1.34 34.41 -33.46
C ASN A 143 -1.81 34.08 -32.02
N GLU A 144 -2.70 34.90 -31.43
CA GLU A 144 -3.27 34.60 -30.10
C GLU A 144 -4.20 33.39 -30.13
N LEU A 145 -4.93 33.18 -31.23
CA LEU A 145 -5.77 32.00 -31.44
C LEU A 145 -4.93 30.73 -31.59
N ASP A 146 -3.84 30.80 -32.35
CA ASP A 146 -2.90 29.70 -32.57
C ASP A 146 -2.18 29.32 -31.27
N GLU A 147 -1.74 30.29 -30.48
CA GLU A 147 -1.13 30.05 -29.16
C GLU A 147 -2.10 29.35 -28.19
N ALA A 148 -3.37 29.75 -28.22
CA ALA A 148 -4.40 29.12 -27.40
C ALA A 148 -4.67 27.66 -27.83
N ASP A 149 -4.69 27.39 -29.13
CA ASP A 149 -4.84 26.03 -29.68
C ASP A 149 -3.64 25.12 -29.33
N VAL A 150 -2.42 25.63 -29.47
CA VAL A 150 -1.20 24.91 -29.07
C VAL A 150 -1.22 24.59 -27.58
N ARG A 151 -1.64 25.56 -26.74
CA ARG A 151 -1.77 25.37 -25.30
C ARG A 151 -2.82 24.31 -24.95
N LEU A 152 -3.98 24.35 -25.61
CA LEU A 152 -5.06 23.38 -25.44
C LEU A 152 -4.58 21.96 -25.76
N LYS A 153 -3.96 21.77 -26.93
CA LYS A 153 -3.39 20.48 -27.36
C LYS A 153 -2.35 19.95 -26.38
N LYS A 154 -1.47 20.82 -25.87
CA LYS A 154 -0.45 20.45 -24.87
C LYS A 154 -1.07 20.02 -23.55
N CYS A 155 -2.06 20.75 -23.04
CA CYS A 155 -2.77 20.40 -21.81
C CYS A 155 -3.53 19.09 -21.97
N HIS A 156 -4.23 18.90 -23.09
CA HIS A 156 -4.95 17.66 -23.40
C HIS A 156 -4.01 16.45 -23.38
N LYS A 157 -2.91 16.51 -24.14
CA LYS A 157 -1.92 15.42 -24.18
C LYS A 157 -1.37 15.08 -22.80
N LYS A 158 -1.11 16.10 -21.97
CA LYS A 158 -0.63 15.89 -20.61
C LYS A 158 -1.68 15.18 -19.75
N ALA A 159 -2.93 15.63 -19.80
CA ALA A 159 -4.03 15.04 -19.04
C ALA A 159 -4.27 13.57 -19.42
N CYS A 160 -4.37 13.25 -20.72
CA CYS A 160 -4.53 11.87 -21.19
C CYS A 160 -3.35 10.98 -20.77
N PHE A 161 -2.11 11.50 -20.84
CA PHE A 161 -0.94 10.71 -20.47
C PHE A 161 -0.88 10.43 -18.97
N SER A 162 -1.16 11.42 -18.11
CA SER A 162 -1.20 11.22 -16.66
C SER A 162 -2.34 10.30 -16.24
N ASP A 163 -3.50 10.40 -16.89
CA ASP A 163 -4.64 9.52 -16.68
C ASP A 163 -4.29 8.05 -17.01
N TYR A 164 -3.65 7.82 -18.16
CA TYR A 164 -3.15 6.50 -18.54
C TYR A 164 -2.17 5.94 -17.50
N LEU A 165 -1.21 6.74 -17.01
CA LEU A 165 -0.26 6.30 -15.99
C LEU A 165 -0.96 5.93 -14.68
N PHE A 166 -1.95 6.73 -14.28
CA PHE A 166 -2.75 6.47 -13.08
C PHE A 166 -3.55 5.17 -13.21
N MET A 167 -4.33 5.02 -14.28
CA MET A 167 -5.08 3.80 -14.57
C MET A 167 -4.18 2.56 -14.60
N ARG A 168 -3.06 2.62 -15.32
CA ARG A 168 -2.11 1.52 -15.39
C ARG A 168 -1.58 1.15 -14.02
N SER A 169 -1.33 2.13 -13.15
CA SER A 169 -0.88 1.87 -11.79
C SER A 169 -1.96 1.20 -10.94
N LEU A 170 -3.24 1.61 -11.07
CA LEU A 170 -4.36 0.93 -10.42
C LEU A 170 -4.46 -0.53 -10.87
N ASP A 171 -4.40 -0.80 -12.18
CA ASP A 171 -4.47 -2.16 -12.72
C ASP A 171 -3.36 -3.07 -12.15
N LEU A 172 -2.14 -2.54 -11.99
CA LEU A 172 -1.02 -3.29 -11.44
C LEU A 172 -1.24 -3.65 -9.98
N VAL A 173 -1.68 -2.69 -9.17
CA VAL A 173 -1.94 -2.92 -7.74
C VAL A 173 -3.12 -3.86 -7.55
N GLU A 174 -4.18 -3.72 -8.34
CA GLU A 174 -5.34 -4.63 -8.28
C GLU A 174 -5.02 -6.07 -8.66
N ARG A 175 -4.05 -6.29 -9.56
CA ARG A 175 -3.56 -7.64 -9.89
C ARG A 175 -2.67 -8.19 -8.78
N ARG A 176 -1.80 -7.35 -8.21
CA ARG A 176 -0.87 -7.77 -7.14
C ARG A 176 -1.59 -8.01 -5.81
N LYS A 177 -2.72 -7.33 -5.53
CA LYS A 177 -3.44 -7.47 -4.25
C LYS A 177 -3.74 -8.92 -3.88
N LEU A 178 -4.16 -9.76 -4.84
CA LEU A 178 -4.51 -11.15 -4.57
C LEU A 178 -3.26 -12.01 -4.32
N ILE A 179 -2.20 -11.78 -5.08
CA ILE A 179 -0.96 -12.55 -4.98
C ILE A 179 -0.23 -12.19 -3.68
N GLU A 180 -0.05 -10.90 -3.39
CA GLU A 180 0.70 -10.45 -2.23
C GLU A 180 -0.06 -10.68 -0.92
N VAL A 181 -1.38 -10.44 -0.88
CA VAL A 181 -2.15 -10.64 0.37
C VAL A 181 -2.31 -12.14 0.68
N LEU A 182 -2.48 -13.00 -0.32
CA LEU A 182 -2.65 -14.45 -0.10
C LEU A 182 -1.31 -15.17 0.07
N ALA A 183 -0.25 -14.80 -0.65
CA ALA A 183 1.05 -15.47 -0.55
C ALA A 183 1.65 -15.34 0.86
N HIS A 184 1.44 -14.20 1.53
CA HIS A 184 2.01 -13.96 2.86
C HIS A 184 1.18 -14.57 4.01
N VAL A 185 -0.11 -14.87 3.78
CA VAL A 185 -0.99 -15.45 4.80
C VAL A 185 -1.12 -16.98 4.67
N CYS A 186 -0.97 -17.53 3.47
CA CYS A 186 -1.27 -18.94 3.18
C CYS A 186 -0.04 -19.83 2.94
N ILE A 187 1.18 -19.29 2.95
CA ILE A 187 2.42 -20.07 2.76
C ILE A 187 3.19 -20.10 4.08
N PHE A 188 2.64 -20.81 5.05
CA PHE A 188 3.31 -21.32 6.26
C PHE A 188 2.75 -22.68 6.60
#